data_AF-A0A1K2BV77-F1
#
_entry.id   AF-A0A1K2BV77-F1
#
_cell.length_a   1.000
_cell.length_b   1.000
_cell.length_c   1.000
_cell.angle_alpha   90.00
_cell.angle_beta   90.00
_cell.angle_gamma   90.00
#
_symmetry.space_group_name_H-M   'P 1'
#
loop_
_entity.id
_entity.type
_entity.pdbx_description
1 polymer ?
#
loop_
_entity_poly.entity_id
_entity_poly.type
_entity_poly.pdbx_seq_one_letter_code
_entity_poly.pdbx_strand_id
1 'polypeptide(L)'
;MGYPDQRFDVNLSILFTELPLLERPAAAVAAGFTAVELWWPWIETPTPPQAELDALKKALDDAGTQLVGLNVYAGQLPGPDRGALSVPGTESDRFRANIDVAADFAASVG
;
A
#
# COMPACT_ATOMS: atom_id res chain seq x y z
N MET A 1 10.23 -29.70 4.71
CA MET A 1 9.45 -29.17 3.58
C MET A 1 9.74 -27.69 3.53
N GLY A 2 10.37 -27.21 2.46
CA GLY A 2 10.59 -25.80 2.21
C GLY A 2 10.30 -25.53 0.75
N TYR A 3 10.04 -24.28 0.41
CA TYR A 3 9.79 -23.83 -0.95
C TYR A 3 11.02 -23.04 -1.44
N PRO A 4 12.14 -23.71 -1.75
CA PRO A 4 13.44 -23.06 -1.99
C PRO A 4 13.43 -22.06 -3.15
N ASP A 5 12.48 -22.21 -4.10
CA ASP A 5 12.36 -21.35 -5.28
C ASP A 5 11.16 -20.39 -5.22
N GLN A 6 10.41 -20.35 -4.11
CA GLN A 6 9.27 -19.44 -3.96
C GLN A 6 9.72 -18.13 -3.33
N ARG A 7 9.27 -17.03 -3.92
CA ARG A 7 9.36 -15.69 -3.35
C ARG A 7 8.02 -15.36 -2.72
N PHE A 8 8.05 -14.88 -1.49
CA PHE A 8 6.89 -14.43 -0.76
C PHE A 8 6.98 -12.93 -0.53
N ASP A 9 5.86 -12.25 -0.69
CA ASP A 9 5.64 -10.92 -0.17
C ASP A 9 4.73 -10.99 1.06
N VAL A 10 4.62 -9.87 1.78
CA VAL A 10 3.78 -9.76 2.96
C VAL A 10 2.90 -8.51 2.87
N ASN A 11 1.62 -8.67 3.18
CA ASN A 11 0.67 -7.57 3.17
C ASN A 11 0.72 -6.77 4.47
N LEU A 12 1.24 -5.53 4.40
CA LEU A 12 1.39 -4.64 5.56
C LEU A 12 0.06 -4.00 6.01
N SER A 13 -1.02 -4.16 5.25
CA SER A 13 -2.38 -3.77 5.69
C SER A 13 -3.02 -4.83 6.59
N ILE A 14 -2.51 -6.07 6.58
CA ILE A 14 -3.04 -7.20 7.36
C ILE A 14 -2.08 -7.58 8.49
N LEU A 15 -0.77 -7.55 8.25
CA LEU A 15 0.27 -7.90 9.21
C LEU A 15 0.98 -6.65 9.75
N PHE A 16 1.58 -6.78 10.94
CA PHE A 16 2.28 -5.71 11.64
C PHE A 16 1.37 -4.50 11.96
N THR A 17 0.06 -4.72 12.07
CA THR A 17 -0.93 -3.66 12.31
C THR A 17 -0.86 -3.06 13.71
N GLU A 18 -0.16 -3.71 14.62
CA GLU A 18 0.23 -3.20 15.93
C GLU A 18 1.24 -2.03 15.85
N LEU A 19 1.89 -1.84 14.70
CA LEU A 19 2.83 -0.76 14.44
C LEU A 19 2.20 0.36 13.59
N PRO A 20 2.65 1.63 13.77
CA PRO A 20 2.42 2.70 12.81
C PRO A 20 2.86 2.29 11.40
N LEU A 21 2.15 2.79 10.37
CA LEU A 21 2.36 2.39 8.97
C LEU A 21 3.83 2.43 8.54
N LEU A 22 4.53 3.50 8.89
CA LEU A 22 5.92 3.76 8.47
C LEU A 22 6.94 2.86 9.18
N GLU A 23 6.56 2.14 10.23
CA GLU A 23 7.43 1.21 10.95
C GLU A 23 7.29 -0.23 10.42
N ARG A 24 6.22 -0.53 9.69
CA ARG A 24 5.91 -1.88 9.19
C ARG A 24 6.92 -2.43 8.17
N PRO A 25 7.50 -1.62 7.24
CA PRO A 25 8.53 -2.11 6.33
C PRO A 25 9.74 -2.71 7.07
N ALA A 26 10.23 -2.04 8.12
CA ALA A 26 11.34 -2.54 8.92
C ALA A 26 10.98 -3.84 9.68
N ALA A 27 9.75 -3.95 10.17
CA ALA A 27 9.26 -5.18 10.80
C ALA A 27 9.18 -6.35 9.81
N ALA A 28 8.78 -6.10 8.55
CA ALA A 28 8.77 -7.12 7.50
C ALA A 28 10.18 -7.65 7.22
N VAL A 29 11.19 -6.78 7.12
CA VAL A 29 12.59 -7.18 6.93
C VAL A 29 13.12 -7.96 8.13
N ALA A 30 12.80 -7.53 9.35
CA ALA A 30 13.16 -8.27 10.57
C ALA A 30 12.56 -9.68 10.60
N ALA A 31 11.42 -9.89 9.94
CA ALA A 31 10.78 -11.19 9.76
C ALA A 31 11.28 -11.97 8.53
N GLY A 32 12.21 -11.41 7.74
CA GLY A 32 12.84 -12.06 6.58
C GLY A 32 12.17 -11.76 5.24
N PHE A 33 11.20 -10.83 5.18
CA PHE A 33 10.55 -10.44 3.93
C PHE A 33 11.19 -9.18 3.35
N THR A 34 11.48 -9.22 2.05
CA THR A 34 12.01 -8.06 1.29
C THR A 34 11.02 -7.54 0.26
N ALA A 35 9.94 -8.27 -0.01
CA ALA A 35 8.82 -7.83 -0.84
C ALA A 35 7.60 -7.60 0.05
N VAL A 36 6.88 -6.51 -0.18
CA VAL A 36 5.69 -6.13 0.58
C VAL A 36 4.57 -5.68 -0.35
N GLU A 37 3.34 -5.83 0.10
CA GLU A 37 2.16 -5.26 -0.56
C GLU A 37 1.31 -4.45 0.43
N LEU A 38 0.48 -3.56 -0.10
CA LEU A 38 -0.37 -2.67 0.68
C LEU A 38 -1.72 -2.44 -0.01
N TRP A 39 -2.78 -2.31 0.77
CA TRP A 39 -3.96 -1.57 0.30
C TRP A 39 -3.66 -0.07 0.22
N TRP A 40 -4.53 0.74 -0.37
CA TRP A 40 -4.38 2.19 -0.29
C TRP A 40 -4.46 2.65 1.18
N PRO A 41 -3.38 3.20 1.78
CA PRO A 41 -3.35 3.45 3.23
C PRO A 41 -4.13 4.70 3.64
N TRP A 42 -4.35 5.64 2.72
CA TRP A 42 -5.03 6.91 2.97
C TRP A 42 -6.53 6.76 2.73
N ILE A 43 -7.22 6.08 3.65
CA ILE A 43 -8.64 5.74 3.51
C ILE A 43 -9.53 7.00 3.34
N GLU A 44 -9.16 8.11 3.98
CA GLU A 44 -9.93 9.35 3.93
C GLU A 44 -9.80 10.09 2.60
N THR A 45 -8.73 9.86 1.83
CA THR A 45 -8.47 10.63 0.61
C THR A 45 -7.87 9.79 -0.53
N PRO A 46 -8.42 9.88 -1.76
CA PRO A 46 -7.80 9.30 -2.95
C PRO A 46 -6.50 10.00 -3.35
N THR A 47 -6.28 11.23 -2.88
CA THR A 47 -5.15 12.11 -3.26
C THR A 47 -4.50 12.67 -1.99
N PRO A 48 -3.69 11.88 -1.27
CA PRO A 48 -2.98 12.34 -0.09
C PRO A 48 -1.96 13.42 -0.45
N PRO A 49 -1.53 14.23 0.54
CA PRO A 49 -0.42 15.16 0.34
C PRO A 49 0.86 14.43 -0.09
N GLN A 50 1.66 15.07 -0.96
CA GLN A 50 2.92 14.51 -1.43
C GLN A 50 3.87 14.10 -0.28
N ALA A 51 3.89 14.88 0.81
CA ALA A 51 4.71 14.58 1.97
C ALA A 51 4.40 13.22 2.61
N GLU A 52 3.15 12.74 2.54
CA GLU A 52 2.78 11.42 3.07
C GLU A 52 3.22 10.29 2.14
N LEU A 53 3.11 10.50 0.81
CA LEU A 53 3.67 9.59 -0.19
C LEU A 53 5.19 9.46 -0.01
N ASP A 54 5.89 10.59 0.11
CA ASP A 54 7.34 10.65 0.31
C ASP A 54 7.76 9.96 1.61
N ALA A 55 6.98 10.10 2.69
CA ALA A 55 7.25 9.43 3.96
C ALA A 55 7.14 7.92 3.85
N LEU A 56 6.11 7.40 3.17
CA LEU A 56 5.97 5.95 2.94
C LEU A 56 7.08 5.43 2.04
N LYS A 57 7.39 6.12 0.94
CA LYS A 57 8.53 5.79 0.07
C LYS A 57 9.83 5.71 0.87
N LYS A 58 10.11 6.73 1.69
CA LYS A 58 11.32 6.76 2.52
C LYS A 58 11.37 5.58 3.50
N ALA A 59 10.25 5.20 4.12
CA ALA A 59 10.21 4.05 5.01
C ALA A 59 10.52 2.73 4.30
N LEU A 60 10.01 2.55 3.07
CA LEU A 60 10.32 1.40 2.22
C LEU A 60 11.81 1.37 1.83
N ASP A 61 12.35 2.52 1.39
CA ASP A 61 13.76 2.67 1.00
C ASP A 61 14.72 2.40 2.18
N ASP A 62 14.45 3.02 3.34
CA ASP A 62 15.29 2.88 4.54
C ASP A 62 15.29 1.44 5.08
N ALA A 63 14.15 0.73 4.97
CA ALA A 63 14.06 -0.67 5.35
C ALA A 63 14.70 -1.61 4.32
N GLY A 64 14.78 -1.19 3.05
CA GLY A 64 15.21 -2.04 1.94
C GLY A 64 14.13 -3.00 1.46
N THR A 65 12.85 -2.62 1.55
CA THR A 65 11.71 -3.40 1.05
C THR A 65 11.23 -2.90 -0.30
N GLN A 66 10.93 -3.81 -1.23
CA GLN A 66 10.27 -3.50 -2.49
C GLN A 66 8.74 -3.59 -2.33
N LEU A 67 8.02 -2.54 -2.72
CA LEU A 67 6.56 -2.57 -2.80
C LEU A 67 6.16 -3.26 -4.12
N VAL A 68 5.71 -4.51 -4.05
CA VAL A 68 5.35 -5.32 -5.23
C VAL A 68 3.85 -5.23 -5.58
N GLY A 69 3.04 -4.75 -4.65
CA GLY A 69 1.60 -4.58 -4.83
C GLY A 69 1.07 -3.37 -4.07
N LEU A 70 0.28 -2.55 -4.75
CA LEU A 70 -0.46 -1.46 -4.14
C LEU A 70 -1.86 -1.39 -4.76
N ASN A 71 -2.89 -1.45 -3.92
CA ASN A 71 -4.24 -1.17 -4.39
C ASN A 71 -4.43 0.31 -4.67
N VAL A 72 -5.21 0.63 -5.69
CA VAL A 72 -5.86 1.92 -5.84
C VAL A 72 -6.90 2.15 -4.73
N TYR A 73 -7.37 3.40 -4.60
CA TYR A 73 -8.44 3.79 -3.70
C TYR A 73 -9.68 2.88 -3.88
N ALA A 74 -10.18 2.33 -2.76
CA ALA A 74 -11.23 1.33 -2.78
C ALA A 74 -12.33 1.56 -1.72
N GLY A 75 -12.43 2.78 -1.19
CA GLY A 75 -13.28 3.08 -0.03
C GLY A 75 -12.63 2.70 1.30
N GLN A 76 -13.45 2.41 2.30
CA GLN A 76 -13.02 2.00 3.64
C GLN A 76 -12.53 0.54 3.65
N LEU A 77 -11.22 0.34 3.57
CA LEU A 77 -10.55 -0.95 3.76
C LEU A 77 -9.49 -0.88 4.88
N PRO A 78 -9.53 -1.77 5.89
CA PRO A 78 -10.59 -2.76 6.14
C PRO A 78 -11.91 -2.07 6.52
N GLY A 79 -13.04 -2.67 6.14
CA GLY A 79 -14.36 -2.07 6.35
C GLY A 79 -15.45 -2.77 5.54
N PRO A 80 -16.63 -2.14 5.37
CA PRO A 80 -17.72 -2.69 4.57
C PRO A 80 -17.45 -2.60 3.06
N ASP A 81 -16.61 -1.67 2.62
CA ASP A 81 -16.44 -1.34 1.20
C ASP A 81 -15.61 -2.37 0.45
N ARG A 82 -15.87 -2.54 -0.85
CA ARG A 82 -15.20 -3.52 -1.72
C ARG A 82 -14.82 -2.92 -3.07
N GLY A 83 -14.41 -1.65 -3.08
CA GLY A 83 -14.02 -0.92 -4.28
C GLY A 83 -14.97 0.24 -4.62
N ALA A 84 -14.40 1.28 -5.23
CA ALA A 84 -15.10 2.52 -5.57
C ALA A 84 -15.40 2.69 -7.08
N LEU A 85 -14.69 1.95 -7.96
CA LEU A 85 -14.78 2.08 -9.42
C LEU A 85 -16.22 1.92 -9.95
N SER A 86 -16.93 0.89 -9.50
CA SER A 86 -18.25 0.52 -10.01
C SER A 86 -19.40 1.18 -9.24
N VAL A 87 -19.12 2.12 -8.33
CA VAL A 87 -20.13 2.85 -7.54
C VAL A 87 -20.38 4.20 -8.22
N PRO A 88 -21.52 4.40 -8.90
CA PRO A 88 -21.78 5.62 -9.66
C PRO A 88 -21.77 6.88 -8.79
N GLY A 89 -21.35 8.00 -9.37
CA GLY A 89 -21.24 9.28 -8.69
C GLY A 89 -19.91 9.45 -7.97
N THR A 90 -19.95 10.11 -6.81
CA THR A 90 -18.78 10.61 -6.08
C THR A 90 -17.69 9.56 -5.86
N GLU A 91 -18.05 8.31 -5.54
CA GLU A 91 -17.04 7.27 -5.26
C GLU A 91 -16.25 6.87 -6.51
N SER A 92 -16.91 6.69 -7.66
CA SER A 92 -16.20 6.46 -8.92
C SER A 92 -15.34 7.67 -9.35
N ASP A 93 -15.73 8.89 -8.99
CA ASP A 93 -14.93 10.09 -9.28
C ASP A 93 -13.69 10.17 -8.37
N ARG A 94 -13.82 9.80 -7.09
CA ARG A 94 -12.68 9.65 -6.16
C ARG A 94 -11.71 8.57 -6.63
N PHE A 95 -12.23 7.43 -7.11
CA PHE A 95 -11.41 6.40 -7.74
C PHE A 95 -10.62 6.97 -8.94
N ARG A 96 -11.28 7.68 -9.86
CA ARG A 96 -10.61 8.27 -11.04
C ARG A 96 -9.52 9.25 -10.64
N ALA A 97 -9.77 10.10 -9.63
CA ALA A 97 -8.78 11.04 -9.11
C ALA A 97 -7.55 10.35 -8.49
N ASN A 98 -7.69 9.11 -8.01
CA ASN A 98 -6.59 8.34 -7.45
C ASN A 98 -5.66 7.75 -8.51
N ILE A 99 -6.14 7.49 -9.73
CA ILE A 99 -5.41 6.68 -10.72
C ILE A 99 -4.01 7.23 -11.00
N ASP A 100 -3.91 8.53 -11.32
CA ASP A 100 -2.62 9.15 -11.62
C ASP A 100 -1.70 9.16 -10.39
N VAL A 101 -2.24 9.47 -9.20
CA VAL A 101 -1.46 9.49 -7.95
C VAL A 101 -0.92 8.10 -7.60
N ALA A 102 -1.75 7.07 -7.71
CA ALA A 102 -1.35 5.70 -7.42
C ALA A 102 -0.34 5.17 -8.45
N ALA A 103 -0.51 5.49 -9.72
CA ALA A 103 0.41 5.10 -10.78
C ALA A 103 1.77 5.80 -10.65
N ASP A 104 1.78 7.11 -10.41
CA ASP A 104 3.01 7.88 -10.19
C ASP A 104 3.75 7.40 -8.94
N PHE A 105 3.02 7.14 -7.86
CA PHE A 105 3.63 6.60 -6.64
C PHE A 105 4.20 5.21 -6.86
N ALA A 106 3.46 4.30 -7.52
CA ALA A 106 3.93 2.97 -7.86
C ALA A 106 5.21 3.02 -8.72
N ALA A 107 5.28 3.94 -9.70
CA ALA A 107 6.47 4.15 -10.52
C ALA A 107 7.68 4.67 -9.71
N SER A 108 7.45 5.31 -8.57
CA SER A 108 8.51 5.85 -7.72
C SER A 108 9.10 4.85 -6.73
N VAL A 109 8.36 3.79 -6.37
CA VAL A 109 8.73 2.81 -5.32
C VAL A 109 9.04 1.39 -5.85
N GLY A 110 8.97 1.19 -7.17
CA GLY A 110 9.13 -0.10 -7.85
C GLY A 110 10.41 -0.23 -8.66
#